data_AF-A0A7V8A936-F1
#
_entry.id   AF-A0A7V8A936-F1
#
_cell.length_a   1.000
_cell.length_b   1.000
_cell.length_c   1.000
_cell.angle_alpha   90.00
_cell.angle_beta   90.00
_cell.angle_gamma   90.00
#
_symmetry.space_group_name_H-M   'P 1'
#
loop_
_entity.id
_entity.type
_entity.pdbx_description
1 polymer ?
#
loop_
_entity_poly.entity_id
_entity_poly.type
_entity_poly.pdbx_seq_one_letter_code
_entity_poly.pdbx_strand_id
1 'polypeptide(L)'
;SAIAAAAKQSADALRSIAHMMQLLLGKLHSEATQLRTDALDVAMAAAFAIADAALAKCGEETIKQYLHDATKNLPDSAKIIVKTSPEIAASISEQLEQAAKDAGYDGKLVVKSDAETQNYDCAIEWQGGAISHNKAATIAAIEQAATEWLHAADSTEMQLDLFEP
;
A
#
# COMPACT_ATOMS: atom_id res chain seq x y z
N SER A 1 -24.92 21.23 -59.46
CA SER A 1 -26.00 20.27 -59.78
C SER A 1 -26.58 19.71 -58.48
N ALA A 2 -27.78 19.13 -58.51
CA ALA A 2 -28.38 18.49 -57.33
C ALA A 2 -27.46 17.43 -56.68
N ILE A 3 -26.64 16.74 -57.49
CA ILE A 3 -25.64 15.76 -57.04
C ILE A 3 -24.58 16.40 -56.12
N ALA A 4 -24.10 17.61 -56.44
CA ALA A 4 -23.11 18.30 -55.61
C ALA A 4 -23.69 18.77 -54.26
N ALA A 5 -24.97 19.16 -54.22
CA ALA A 5 -25.65 19.53 -52.99
C ALA A 5 -25.89 18.31 -52.09
N ALA A 6 -26.31 17.17 -52.67
CA ALA A 6 -26.47 15.92 -51.95
C ALA A 6 -25.12 15.43 -51.36
N ALA A 7 -24.04 15.49 -52.14
CA ALA A 7 -22.69 15.12 -51.68
C ALA A 7 -22.20 16.01 -50.52
N LYS A 8 -22.50 17.32 -50.56
CA LYS A 8 -22.18 18.24 -49.46
C LYS A 8 -22.95 17.87 -48.19
N GLN A 9 -24.25 17.61 -48.30
CA GLN A 9 -25.09 17.26 -47.16
C GLN A 9 -24.65 15.93 -46.51
N SER A 10 -24.25 14.94 -47.31
CA SER A 10 -23.67 13.70 -46.77
C SER A 10 -22.32 13.94 -46.08
N ALA A 11 -21.47 14.81 -46.63
CA ALA A 11 -20.19 15.14 -46.02
C ALA A 11 -20.37 15.86 -44.67
N ASP A 12 -21.36 16.76 -44.57
CA ASP A 12 -21.66 17.47 -43.33
C ASP A 12 -22.23 16.53 -42.26
N ALA A 13 -23.10 15.58 -42.65
CA ALA A 13 -23.60 14.55 -41.74
C ALA A 13 -22.46 13.64 -41.21
N LEU A 14 -21.55 13.21 -42.10
CA LEU A 14 -20.39 12.40 -41.70
C LEU A 14 -19.46 13.16 -40.75
N ARG A 15 -19.20 14.45 -40.98
CA ARG A 15 -18.43 15.29 -40.05
C ARG A 15 -19.10 15.40 -38.69
N SER A 16 -20.43 15.56 -38.66
CA SER A 16 -21.17 15.62 -37.41
C SER A 16 -21.10 14.30 -36.64
N ILE A 17 -21.20 13.16 -37.32
CA ILE A 17 -21.03 11.83 -36.71
C ILE A 17 -19.63 11.67 -36.15
N ALA A 18 -18.59 11.98 -36.94
CA ALA A 18 -17.20 11.91 -36.49
C ALA A 18 -16.96 12.76 -35.24
N HIS A 19 -17.52 13.97 -35.20
CA HIS A 19 -17.42 14.85 -34.03
C HIS A 19 -18.13 14.27 -32.80
N MET A 20 -19.34 13.73 -32.96
CA MET A 20 -20.06 13.08 -31.85
C MET A 20 -19.33 11.84 -31.34
N MET A 21 -18.70 11.06 -32.23
CA MET A 21 -17.88 9.91 -31.84
C MET A 21 -16.65 10.34 -31.03
N GLN A 22 -15.96 11.40 -31.44
CA GLN A 22 -14.84 11.96 -30.67
C GLN A 22 -15.27 12.43 -29.28
N LEU A 23 -16.42 13.09 -29.16
CA LEU A 23 -16.97 13.50 -27.86
C LEU A 23 -17.33 12.29 -26.98
N LEU A 24 -17.90 11.24 -27.57
CA LEU A 24 -18.25 10.02 -26.85
C LEU A 24 -17.02 9.28 -26.34
N LEU A 25 -15.97 9.16 -27.17
CA LEU A 25 -14.69 8.55 -26.79
C LEU A 25 -14.06 9.30 -25.61
N GLY A 26 -14.00 10.63 -25.67
CA GLY A 26 -13.48 11.44 -24.56
C GLY A 26 -14.29 11.26 -23.26
N LYS A 27 -15.62 11.10 -23.37
CA LYS A 27 -16.48 10.82 -22.21
C LYS A 27 -16.23 9.43 -21.63
N LEU A 28 -16.10 8.40 -22.46
CA LEU A 28 -15.79 7.04 -22.03
C LEU A 28 -14.41 6.96 -21.35
N HIS A 29 -13.41 7.67 -21.89
CA HIS A 29 -12.08 7.79 -21.26
C HIS A 29 -12.19 8.39 -19.86
N SER A 30 -12.87 9.53 -19.75
CA SER A 30 -13.08 10.18 -18.44
C SER A 30 -13.84 9.29 -17.45
N GLU A 31 -14.86 8.55 -17.91
CA GLU A 31 -15.60 7.61 -17.05
C GLU A 31 -14.75 6.42 -16.63
N ALA A 32 -13.90 5.89 -17.52
CA ALA A 32 -12.97 4.81 -17.19
C ALA A 32 -11.95 5.23 -16.13
N THR A 33 -11.36 6.43 -16.28
CA THR A 33 -10.42 6.98 -15.29
C THR A 33 -11.10 7.20 -13.94
N GLN A 34 -12.32 7.75 -13.92
CA GLN A 34 -13.09 7.91 -12.68
C GLN A 34 -13.38 6.56 -12.01
N LEU A 35 -13.82 5.56 -12.78
CA LEU A 35 -14.12 4.23 -12.25
C LEU A 35 -12.90 3.55 -11.63
N ARG A 36 -11.71 3.73 -12.22
CA ARG A 36 -10.45 3.22 -11.63
C ARG A 36 -10.12 3.89 -10.32
N THR A 37 -10.26 5.21 -10.23
CA THR A 37 -10.04 5.97 -9.00
C THR A 37 -11.01 5.51 -7.91
N ASP A 38 -12.31 5.44 -8.21
CA ASP A 38 -13.33 5.00 -7.26
C ASP A 38 -13.08 3.55 -6.78
N ALA A 39 -12.71 2.67 -7.69
CA ALA A 39 -12.39 1.28 -7.35
C ALA A 39 -11.15 1.20 -6.44
N LEU A 40 -10.14 2.03 -6.68
CA LEU A 40 -8.95 2.08 -5.86
C LEU A 40 -9.27 2.60 -4.44
N ASP A 41 -10.08 3.65 -4.33
CA ASP A 41 -10.50 4.21 -3.04
C ASP A 41 -11.21 3.16 -2.18
N VAL A 42 -12.16 2.42 -2.78
CA VAL A 42 -12.86 1.32 -2.10
C VAL A 42 -11.91 0.20 -1.70
N ALA A 43 -10.99 -0.19 -2.59
CA ALA A 43 -10.00 -1.23 -2.31
C ALA A 43 -9.07 -0.85 -1.15
N MET A 44 -8.59 0.39 -1.13
CA MET A 44 -7.74 0.92 -0.06
C MET A 44 -8.48 0.97 1.28
N ALA A 45 -9.71 1.47 1.29
CA ALA A 45 -10.53 1.50 2.50
C ALA A 45 -10.75 0.09 3.08
N ALA A 46 -11.04 -0.89 2.21
CA ALA A 46 -11.18 -2.29 2.62
C ALA A 46 -9.85 -2.87 3.16
N ALA A 47 -8.75 -2.63 2.47
CA ALA A 47 -7.43 -3.12 2.87
C ALA A 47 -7.03 -2.59 4.24
N PHE A 48 -7.22 -1.29 4.51
CA PHE A 48 -6.89 -0.68 5.79
C PHE A 48 -7.80 -1.16 6.92
N ALA A 49 -9.10 -1.32 6.66
CA ALA A 49 -10.02 -1.88 7.64
C ALA A 49 -9.63 -3.32 8.04
N ILE A 50 -9.21 -4.14 7.06
CA ILE A 50 -8.73 -5.50 7.31
C ILE A 50 -7.41 -5.48 8.08
N ALA A 51 -6.46 -4.64 7.68
CA ALA A 51 -5.17 -4.50 8.35
C ALA A 51 -5.34 -4.10 9.82
N ASP A 52 -6.23 -3.15 10.12
CA ASP A 52 -6.51 -2.70 11.48
C ASP A 52 -7.15 -3.79 12.33
N ALA A 53 -8.13 -4.50 11.77
CA ALA A 53 -8.75 -5.64 12.44
C ALA A 53 -7.74 -6.77 12.69
N ALA A 54 -6.78 -6.98 11.79
CA ALA A 54 -5.73 -7.99 11.94
C ALA A 54 -4.71 -7.59 13.01
N LEU A 55 -4.24 -6.35 13.01
CA LEU A 55 -3.30 -5.83 14.02
C LEU A 55 -3.91 -5.85 15.42
N ALA A 56 -5.18 -5.47 15.55
CA ALA A 56 -5.90 -5.52 16.83
C ALA A 56 -6.02 -6.94 17.41
N LYS A 57 -6.07 -7.97 16.55
CA LYS A 57 -6.21 -9.38 16.97
C LYS A 57 -4.89 -10.10 17.15
N CYS A 58 -3.90 -9.79 16.33
CA CYS A 58 -2.68 -10.59 16.19
C CYS A 58 -1.38 -9.77 16.35
N GLY A 59 -1.46 -8.47 16.64
CA GLY A 59 -0.30 -7.57 16.62
C GLY A 59 0.82 -8.00 17.59
N GLU A 60 0.49 -8.49 18.78
CA GLU A 60 1.49 -9.00 19.73
C GLU A 60 2.22 -10.23 19.18
N GLU A 61 1.50 -11.15 18.53
CA GLU A 61 2.07 -12.35 17.92
C GLU A 61 2.99 -11.99 16.75
N THR A 62 2.62 -10.99 15.95
CA THR A 62 3.47 -10.45 14.89
C THR A 62 4.81 -9.94 15.45
N ILE A 63 4.82 -9.24 16.59
CA ILE A 63 6.06 -8.76 17.21
C ILE A 63 6.94 -9.93 17.68
N LYS A 64 6.34 -10.99 18.25
CA LYS A 64 7.08 -12.22 18.60
C LYS A 64 7.68 -12.89 17.38
N GLN A 65 6.95 -12.94 16.27
CA GLN A 65 7.45 -13.49 15.02
C GLN A 65 8.67 -12.70 14.52
N TYR A 66 8.62 -11.36 14.55
CA TYR A 66 9.77 -10.54 14.20
C TYR A 66 10.97 -10.77 15.13
N LEU A 67 10.74 -10.93 16.44
CA LEU A 67 11.81 -11.27 17.38
C LEU A 67 12.42 -12.63 17.05
N HIS A 68 11.60 -13.64 16.80
CA HIS A 68 12.05 -14.97 16.40
C HIS A 68 12.89 -14.93 15.12
N ASP A 69 12.45 -14.19 14.12
CA ASP A 69 13.17 -14.03 12.85
C ASP A 69 14.48 -13.24 13.01
N ALA A 70 14.52 -12.25 13.92
CA ALA A 70 15.75 -11.58 14.30
C ALA A 70 16.74 -12.57 14.97
N THR A 71 16.28 -13.35 15.94
CA THR A 71 17.15 -14.26 16.72
C THR A 71 17.77 -15.37 15.88
N LYS A 72 17.14 -15.81 14.79
CA LYS A 72 17.69 -16.85 13.88
C LYS A 72 19.06 -16.50 13.29
N ASN A 73 19.33 -15.21 13.10
CA ASN A 73 20.50 -14.74 12.36
C ASN A 73 21.53 -14.05 13.26
N LEU A 74 21.35 -14.11 14.59
CA LEU A 74 22.16 -13.39 15.55
C LEU A 74 23.00 -14.33 16.41
N PRO A 75 24.22 -13.94 16.78
CA PRO A 75 24.96 -14.65 17.80
C PRO A 75 24.27 -14.51 19.15
N ASP A 76 24.31 -15.58 19.96
CA ASP A 76 23.62 -15.66 21.26
C ASP A 76 24.04 -14.56 22.25
N SER A 77 25.21 -13.93 22.07
CA SER A 77 25.67 -12.83 22.91
C SER A 77 25.16 -11.44 22.49
N ALA A 78 24.36 -11.36 21.42
CA ALA A 78 23.86 -10.08 20.94
C ALA A 78 22.98 -9.39 22.00
N LYS A 79 22.86 -8.07 21.89
CA LYS A 79 21.89 -7.30 22.67
C LYS A 79 20.78 -6.88 21.73
N ILE A 80 19.56 -7.33 22.00
CA ILE A 80 18.36 -6.97 21.24
C ILE A 80 17.57 -5.94 22.05
N ILE A 81 17.14 -4.88 21.37
CA ILE A 81 16.29 -3.83 21.94
C ILE A 81 15.00 -3.81 21.14
N VAL A 82 13.87 -4.07 21.80
CA VAL A 82 12.54 -3.95 21.20
C VAL A 82 11.94 -2.62 21.65
N LYS A 83 11.67 -1.71 20.74
CA LYS A 83 10.96 -0.45 20.99
C LYS A 83 9.53 -0.58 20.49
N THR A 84 8.56 -0.24 21.32
CA THR A 84 7.13 -0.24 20.96
C THR A 84 6.36 0.71 21.88
N SER A 85 5.05 0.86 21.66
CA SER A 85 4.22 1.73 22.50
C SER A 85 4.21 1.27 23.98
N PRO A 86 3.95 2.17 24.94
CA PRO A 86 3.95 1.81 26.36
C PRO A 86 2.96 0.70 26.72
N GLU A 87 1.79 0.70 26.08
CA GLU A 87 0.74 -0.31 26.26
C GLU A 87 1.23 -1.70 25.83
N ILE A 88 1.79 -1.79 24.62
CA ILE A 88 2.28 -3.05 24.08
C ILE A 88 3.51 -3.51 24.85
N ALA A 89 4.45 -2.62 25.18
CA ALA A 89 5.64 -2.95 25.95
C ALA A 89 5.27 -3.61 27.30
N ALA A 90 4.27 -3.06 28.00
CA ALA A 90 3.79 -3.64 29.25
C ALA A 90 3.13 -5.02 29.04
N SER A 91 2.39 -5.22 27.95
CA SER A 91 1.67 -6.47 27.65
C SER A 91 2.60 -7.62 27.27
N ILE A 92 3.62 -7.35 26.43
CA ILE A 92 4.41 -8.41 25.78
C ILE A 92 5.79 -8.66 26.38
N SER A 93 6.26 -7.86 27.34
CA SER A 93 7.64 -7.98 27.85
C SER A 93 7.98 -9.38 28.36
N GLU A 94 7.17 -9.93 29.27
CA GLU A 94 7.39 -11.26 29.83
C GLU A 94 7.26 -12.36 28.76
N GLN A 95 6.32 -12.19 27.83
CA GLN A 95 6.10 -13.14 26.74
C GLN A 95 7.28 -13.16 25.75
N LEU A 96 7.87 -12.00 25.44
CA LEU A 96 9.04 -11.90 24.57
C LEU A 96 10.29 -12.48 25.24
N GLU A 97 10.47 -12.24 26.54
CA GLU A 97 11.56 -12.85 27.30
C GLU A 97 11.45 -14.38 27.31
N GLN A 98 10.24 -14.91 27.49
CA GLN A 98 10.01 -16.36 27.43
C GLN A 98 10.22 -16.90 26.02
N ALA A 99 9.66 -16.25 25.00
CA ALA A 99 9.81 -16.67 23.60
C ALA A 99 11.27 -16.68 23.14
N ALA A 100 12.08 -15.71 23.58
CA ALA A 100 13.51 -15.69 23.30
C ALA A 100 14.24 -16.90 23.93
N LYS A 101 13.95 -17.19 25.21
CA LYS A 101 14.51 -18.38 25.89
C LYS A 101 14.11 -19.68 25.23
N ASP A 102 12.83 -19.80 24.86
CA ASP A 102 12.30 -20.99 24.18
C ASP A 102 12.93 -21.19 22.79
N ALA A 103 13.32 -20.09 22.14
CA ALA A 103 14.08 -20.10 20.89
C ALA A 103 15.60 -20.36 21.10
N GLY A 104 16.07 -20.57 22.33
CA GLY A 104 17.47 -20.81 22.66
C GLY A 104 18.35 -19.56 22.67
N TYR A 105 17.77 -18.37 22.70
CA TYR A 105 18.51 -17.12 22.74
C TYR A 105 18.94 -16.78 24.17
N ASP A 106 20.24 -16.88 24.45
CA ASP A 106 20.85 -16.60 25.76
C ASP A 106 21.30 -15.14 25.93
N GLY A 107 21.01 -14.28 24.94
CA GLY A 107 21.45 -12.89 24.90
C GLY A 107 20.61 -11.93 25.73
N LYS A 108 21.04 -10.66 25.76
CA LYS A 108 20.30 -9.63 26.50
C LYS A 108 19.17 -9.06 25.65
N LEU A 109 17.93 -9.37 26.01
CA LEU A 109 16.73 -8.71 25.47
C LEU A 109 16.34 -7.52 26.36
N VAL A 110 16.00 -6.39 25.76
CA VAL A 110 15.49 -5.20 26.46
C VAL A 110 14.27 -4.67 25.72
N VAL A 111 13.11 -4.68 26.38
CA VAL A 111 11.92 -4.00 25.86
C VAL A 111 11.89 -2.56 26.38
N LYS A 112 11.70 -1.60 25.47
CA LYS A 112 11.62 -0.17 25.75
C LYS A 112 10.27 0.36 25.27
N SER A 113 9.57 1.03 26.18
CA SER A 113 8.41 1.84 25.82
C SER A 113 8.86 3.14 25.17
N ASP A 114 8.24 3.49 24.05
CA ASP A 114 8.39 4.77 23.36
C ASP A 114 7.00 5.38 23.15
N ALA A 115 6.78 6.54 23.77
CA ALA A 115 5.48 7.22 23.75
C ALA A 115 5.12 7.83 22.39
N GLU A 116 6.11 8.00 21.50
CA GLU A 116 5.87 8.47 20.12
C GLU A 116 5.51 7.31 19.19
N THR A 117 5.70 6.06 19.63
CA THR A 117 5.38 4.88 18.81
C THR A 117 3.89 4.54 18.89
N GLN A 118 3.26 4.41 17.72
CA GLN A 118 1.86 3.99 17.57
C GLN A 118 1.67 2.55 18.08
N ASN A 119 0.46 2.21 18.51
CA ASN A 119 0.14 0.82 18.87
C ASN A 119 0.41 -0.15 17.72
N TYR A 120 1.03 -1.29 18.06
CA TYR A 120 1.49 -2.36 17.17
C TYR A 120 2.63 -1.98 16.20
N ASP A 121 3.10 -0.73 16.20
CA ASP A 121 4.39 -0.40 15.60
C ASP A 121 5.53 -0.86 16.53
N CYS A 122 6.62 -1.31 15.93
CA CYS A 122 7.78 -1.76 16.69
C CYS A 122 9.09 -1.63 15.91
N ALA A 123 10.18 -1.47 16.64
CA ALA A 123 11.53 -1.62 16.10
C ALA A 123 12.33 -2.60 16.96
N ILE A 124 12.91 -3.61 16.32
CA ILE A 124 13.78 -4.60 16.94
C ILE A 124 15.20 -4.31 16.45
N GLU A 125 16.05 -3.82 17.34
CA GLU A 125 17.39 -3.32 17.03
C GLU A 125 18.46 -4.16 17.71
N TRP A 126 19.57 -4.40 17.01
CA TRP A 126 20.78 -5.04 17.55
C TRP A 126 22.03 -4.41 16.93
N GLN A 127 23.21 -4.86 17.35
CA GLN A 127 24.45 -4.39 16.76
C GLN A 127 24.58 -4.87 15.30
N GLY A 128 24.44 -3.95 14.36
CA GLY A 128 24.61 -4.23 12.92
C GLY A 128 23.30 -4.44 12.15
N GLY A 129 22.13 -4.22 12.76
CA GLY A 129 20.87 -4.27 12.03
C GLY A 129 19.64 -3.92 12.86
N ALA A 130 18.52 -3.80 12.17
CA ALA A 130 17.21 -3.62 12.77
C ALA A 130 16.10 -4.20 11.87
N ILE A 131 15.01 -4.62 12.50
CA ILE A 131 13.71 -4.88 11.87
C ILE A 131 12.76 -3.80 12.35
N SER A 132 12.05 -3.13 11.45
CA SER A 132 11.03 -2.16 11.82
C SER A 132 9.68 -2.52 11.20
N HIS A 133 8.63 -2.32 11.98
CA HIS A 133 7.26 -2.35 11.54
C HIS A 133 6.65 -0.99 11.83
N ASN A 134 6.24 -0.31 10.76
CA ASN A 134 5.59 0.99 10.81
C ASN A 134 4.39 0.95 9.87
N LYS A 135 3.21 0.90 10.45
CA LYS A 135 1.94 0.85 9.72
C LYS A 135 1.78 2.08 8.82
N ALA A 136 2.03 3.28 9.35
CA ALA A 136 1.84 4.52 8.61
C ALA A 136 2.75 4.62 7.38
N ALA A 137 4.02 4.23 7.51
CA ALA A 137 4.97 4.20 6.40
C ALA A 137 4.58 3.15 5.35
N THR A 138 4.06 1.99 5.80
CA THR A 138 3.59 0.93 4.90
C THR A 138 2.35 1.39 4.12
N ILE A 139 1.40 2.06 4.79
CA ILE A 139 0.22 2.68 4.16
C ILE A 139 0.65 3.71 3.12
N ALA A 140 1.55 4.63 3.47
CA ALA A 140 2.03 5.65 2.56
C ALA A 140 2.72 5.04 1.31
N ALA A 141 3.49 3.96 1.47
CA ALA A 141 4.11 3.25 0.35
C ALA A 141 3.07 2.60 -0.58
N ILE A 142 1.98 2.03 -0.01
CA ILE A 142 0.88 1.48 -0.79
C ILE A 142 0.14 2.58 -1.55
N GLU A 143 -0.17 3.69 -0.90
CA GLU A 143 -0.82 4.86 -1.50
C GLU A 143 -0.01 5.44 -2.66
N GLN A 144 1.31 5.54 -2.48
CA GLN A 144 2.23 5.98 -3.52
C GLN A 144 2.19 5.03 -4.72
N ALA A 145 2.36 3.72 -4.49
CA ALA A 145 2.33 2.73 -5.57
C ALA A 145 1.00 2.73 -6.33
N ALA A 146 -0.10 2.93 -5.62
CA ALA A 146 -1.43 3.02 -6.21
C ALA A 146 -1.61 4.29 -7.08
N THR A 147 -1.09 5.41 -6.61
CA THR A 147 -1.06 6.68 -7.37
C THR A 147 -0.21 6.56 -8.63
N GLU A 148 0.98 5.96 -8.52
CA GLU A 148 1.85 5.69 -9.66
C GLU A 148 1.17 4.80 -10.70
N TRP A 149 0.43 3.78 -10.26
CA TRP A 149 -0.35 2.92 -11.14
C TRP A 149 -1.46 3.68 -11.87
N LEU A 150 -2.22 4.54 -11.18
CA LEU A 150 -3.25 5.38 -11.82
C LEU A 150 -2.66 6.28 -12.90
N HIS A 151 -1.51 6.92 -12.63
CA HIS A 151 -0.82 7.75 -13.61
C HIS A 151 -0.31 6.95 -14.82
N ALA A 152 0.22 5.75 -14.59
CA ALA A 152 0.66 4.87 -15.67
C ALA A 152 -0.51 4.39 -16.54
N ALA A 153 -1.66 4.08 -15.93
CA ALA A 153 -2.87 3.68 -16.64
C ALA A 153 -3.38 4.80 -17.56
N ASP A 154 -3.47 6.04 -17.05
CA ASP A 154 -3.92 7.20 -17.83
C ASP A 154 -2.95 7.53 -18.99
N SER A 155 -1.64 7.40 -18.75
CA SER A 155 -0.60 7.63 -19.76
C SER A 155 -0.61 6.57 -20.88
N THR A 156 -0.92 5.32 -20.55
CA THR A 156 -1.00 4.22 -21.53
C THR A 156 -2.20 4.39 -22.46
N GLU A 157 -3.32 4.86 -21.93
CA GLU A 157 -4.52 5.15 -22.73
C GLU A 157 -4.32 6.37 -23.62
N MET A 158 -3.69 7.44 -23.12
CA MET A 158 -3.36 8.62 -23.94
C MET A 158 -2.39 8.28 -25.09
N GLN A 159 -1.50 7.30 -24.91
CA GLN A 159 -0.67 6.79 -26.00
C GLN A 159 -1.48 6.03 -27.05
N LEU A 160 -2.43 5.18 -26.65
CA LEU A 160 -3.31 4.46 -27.59
C LEU A 160 -4.12 5.44 -28.45
N ASP A 161 -4.65 6.51 -27.86
CA ASP A 161 -5.39 7.55 -28.58
C ASP A 161 -4.54 8.34 -29.59
N LEU A 162 -3.23 8.50 -29.36
CA LEU A 162 -2.32 9.23 -30.25
C LEU A 162 -1.99 8.46 -31.55
N PHE A 163 -2.20 7.14 -31.56
CA PHE A 163 -1.93 6.27 -32.70
C PHE A 163 -3.16 5.92 -33.54
N GLU A 164 -4.35 6.47 -33.21
CA GLU A 164 -5.51 6.40 -34.10
C GLU A 164 -5.56 7.63 -35.05
N PRO A 165 -5.64 7.42 -36.39
CA PRO A 165 -5.54 8.48 -37.41
C PRO A 165 -6.79 9.36 -37.57
#